data_AF-A0A553QUW3-F1
#
_entry.id   AF-A0A553QUW3-F1
#
_cell.length_a   1.000
_cell.length_b   1.000
_cell.length_c   1.000
_cell.angle_alpha   90.00
_cell.angle_beta   90.00
_cell.angle_gamma   90.00
#
_symmetry.space_group_name_H-M   'P 1'
#
loop_
_entity.id
_entity.type
_entity.pdbx_description
1 polymer ?
#
loop_
_entity_poly.entity_id
_entity_poly.type
_entity_poly.pdbx_seq_one_letter_code
_entity_poly.pdbx_strand_id
1 'polypeptide(L)'
;MTAYAVLTTYVFRNAPIRTAILIIIMLIFFKFVFMCPCTTPEQTRLHCWLYLSLPVGILFFLLMLMDTQLLKTCGSPECCSRQPVCCGQYGGYCCAVVWKHVLGVCFLGSVWMVVVFMEGGWYVCLRTVKINETGEQIACKEFPTKDEAETLRRFESESRVIGLLLILGLSFLLSVSVCLKSRWKPYYKSLYETQLEWETAALLEDKLHEKAVERAKHVIEHSLQSESTLCVNTDGAARYQRLGNAEEDVWHKISDPAFHLKDPL
;
A
#
# COMPACT_ATOMS: atom_id res chain seq x y z
N MET A 1 2.66 -7.94 27.47
CA MET A 1 3.62 -7.05 26.77
C MET A 1 4.17 -7.64 25.46
N THR A 2 4.15 -8.95 25.23
CA THR A 2 4.66 -9.59 23.99
C THR A 2 3.78 -9.40 22.74
N ALA A 3 2.47 -9.17 22.87
CA ALA A 3 1.57 -8.99 21.73
C ALA A 3 1.80 -7.67 20.95
N TYR A 4 2.19 -6.59 21.65
CA TYR A 4 2.47 -5.29 21.01
C TYR A 4 3.75 -5.32 20.17
N ALA A 5 4.77 -6.06 20.61
CA ALA A 5 6.02 -6.22 19.87
C ALA A 5 5.83 -6.99 18.55
N VAL A 6 4.92 -7.97 18.54
CA VAL A 6 4.57 -8.74 17.32
C VAL A 6 3.79 -7.87 16.34
N LEU A 7 2.90 -6.99 16.81
CA LEU A 7 2.12 -6.11 15.92
C LEU A 7 3.01 -5.09 15.21
N THR A 8 3.95 -4.48 15.94
CA THR A 8 4.90 -3.52 15.35
C THR A 8 5.91 -4.23 14.46
N THR A 9 6.44 -5.40 14.83
CA THR A 9 7.34 -6.13 13.91
C THR A 9 6.62 -6.74 12.70
N TYR A 10 5.38 -7.20 12.78
CA TYR A 10 4.75 -7.83 11.62
C TYR A 10 4.20 -6.80 10.60
N VAL A 11 3.72 -5.65 11.07
CA VAL A 11 3.17 -4.60 10.20
C VAL A 11 4.27 -3.64 9.72
N PHE A 12 5.28 -3.33 10.54
CA PHE A 12 6.33 -2.36 10.17
C PHE A 12 7.65 -2.97 9.69
N ARG A 13 7.94 -4.25 9.91
CA ARG A 13 9.24 -4.82 9.48
C ARG A 13 9.35 -4.99 7.97
N ASN A 14 8.21 -5.11 7.27
CA ASN A 14 8.14 -5.22 5.81
C ASN A 14 7.28 -4.14 5.14
N ALA A 15 6.62 -3.24 5.88
CA ALA A 15 6.17 -2.00 5.27
C ALA A 15 7.45 -1.21 4.95
N PRO A 16 7.77 -0.97 3.66
CA PRO A 16 8.98 -0.23 3.34
C PRO A 16 8.90 1.08 4.10
N ILE A 17 9.98 1.53 4.73
CA ILE A 17 10.08 2.81 5.46
C ILE A 17 9.36 3.94 4.70
N ARG A 18 9.38 3.87 3.36
CA ARG A 18 8.58 4.65 2.41
C ARG A 18 7.08 4.74 2.74
N THR A 19 6.38 3.63 2.98
CA THR A 19 4.94 3.61 3.31
C THR A 19 4.67 4.30 4.65
N ALA A 20 5.50 4.06 5.67
CA ALA A 20 5.35 4.73 6.96
C ALA A 20 5.58 6.25 6.84
N ILE A 21 6.60 6.66 6.09
CA ILE A 21 6.86 8.08 5.78
C ILE A 21 5.67 8.70 5.04
N LEU A 22 5.15 8.03 4.00
CA LEU A 22 3.98 8.51 3.25
C LEU A 22 2.76 8.69 4.15
N ILE A 23 2.49 7.75 5.06
CA ILE A 23 1.37 7.85 6.01
C ILE A 23 1.58 9.06 6.93
N ILE A 24 2.78 9.24 7.49
CA ILE A 24 3.07 10.37 8.38
C ILE A 24 2.90 11.70 7.64
N ILE A 25 3.45 11.81 6.42
CA ILE A 25 3.31 13.02 5.60
C ILE A 25 1.84 13.31 5.31
N MET A 26 1.07 12.28 4.92
CA MET A 26 -0.38 12.42 4.67
C MET A 26 -1.12 12.87 5.93
N LEU A 27 -0.85 12.24 7.09
CA LEU A 27 -1.45 12.61 8.37
C LEU A 27 -1.19 14.08 8.71
N ILE A 28 0.06 14.52 8.57
CA ILE A 28 0.47 15.91 8.83
C ILE A 28 -0.24 16.86 7.85
N PHE A 29 -0.17 16.57 6.56
CA PHE A 29 -0.74 17.42 5.52
C PHE A 29 -2.25 17.59 5.70
N PHE A 30 -3.01 16.50 5.83
CA PHE A 30 -4.46 16.59 5.97
C PHE A 30 -4.88 17.23 7.29
N LYS A 31 -4.13 17.01 8.38
CA LYS A 31 -4.37 17.70 9.65
C LYS A 31 -4.30 19.22 9.51
N PHE A 32 -3.36 19.75 8.72
CA PHE A 32 -3.24 21.19 8.49
C PHE A 32 -4.24 21.75 7.48
N VAL A 33 -4.73 20.92 6.57
CA VAL A 33 -5.67 21.33 5.51
C VAL A 33 -7.11 21.37 6.00
N PHE A 34 -7.47 20.63 7.06
CA PHE A 34 -8.84 20.59 7.52
C PHE A 34 -9.28 21.90 8.18
N MET A 35 -10.18 22.60 7.51
CA MET A 35 -10.99 23.67 8.08
C MET A 35 -12.45 23.41 7.72
N CYS A 36 -13.36 23.56 8.68
CA CYS A 36 -14.79 23.38 8.41
C CYS A 36 -15.25 24.49 7.45
N PRO A 37 -15.71 24.16 6.24
CA PRO A 37 -16.21 25.16 5.32
C PRO A 37 -17.60 25.57 5.81
N CYS A 38 -17.66 26.74 6.41
CA CYS A 38 -18.82 27.37 7.01
C CYS A 38 -19.83 27.87 5.97
N THR A 39 -20.13 27.03 4.97
CA THR A 39 -20.96 27.37 3.82
C THR A 39 -22.34 26.71 3.93
N THR A 40 -23.02 26.50 2.81
CA THR A 40 -24.31 25.81 2.80
C THR A 40 -24.14 24.38 3.32
N PRO A 41 -25.15 23.82 4.02
CA PRO A 41 -25.04 22.53 4.69
C PRO A 41 -24.70 21.38 3.74
N GLU A 42 -25.15 21.46 2.50
CA GLU A 42 -24.87 20.48 1.46
C GLU A 42 -23.39 20.47 1.07
N GLN A 43 -22.80 21.66 0.90
CA GLN A 43 -21.37 21.80 0.60
C GLN A 43 -20.51 21.37 1.77
N THR A 44 -20.88 21.72 3.01
CA THR A 44 -20.16 21.30 4.22
C THR A 44 -20.17 19.78 4.37
N ARG A 45 -21.31 19.10 4.15
CA ARG A 45 -21.37 17.63 4.16
C ARG A 45 -20.45 17.03 3.11
N LEU A 46 -20.49 17.54 1.88
CA LEU A 46 -19.64 17.03 0.80
C LEU A 46 -18.16 17.21 1.14
N HIS A 47 -17.76 18.37 1.67
CA HIS A 47 -16.39 18.60 2.11
C HIS A 47 -15.98 17.68 3.26
N CYS A 48 -16.85 17.45 4.23
CA CYS A 48 -16.58 16.50 5.32
C CYS A 48 -16.37 15.08 4.79
N TRP A 49 -17.25 14.60 3.90
CA TRP A 49 -17.11 13.27 3.30
C TRP A 49 -15.87 13.14 2.40
N LEU A 50 -15.57 14.18 1.63
CA LEU A 50 -14.40 14.22 0.77
C LEU A 50 -13.12 14.22 1.61
N TYR A 51 -13.04 15.03 2.67
CA TYR A 51 -11.90 15.02 3.60
C TYR A 51 -11.69 13.65 4.25
N LEU A 52 -12.77 12.95 4.58
CA LEU A 52 -12.70 11.63 5.19
C LEU A 52 -12.23 10.55 4.20
N SER A 53 -12.77 10.56 2.97
CA SER A 53 -12.57 9.50 1.98
C SER A 53 -11.36 9.72 1.08
N LEU A 54 -11.00 10.97 0.77
CA LEU A 54 -9.93 11.30 -0.16
C LEU A 54 -8.55 10.78 0.29
N PRO A 55 -8.12 10.89 1.57
CA PRO A 55 -6.85 10.33 2.01
C PRO A 55 -6.80 8.81 1.85
N VAL A 56 -7.92 8.12 2.13
CA VAL A 56 -8.05 6.67 1.93
C VAL A 56 -7.96 6.32 0.45
N GLY A 57 -8.63 7.09 -0.41
CA GLY A 57 -8.56 6.93 -1.87
C GLY A 57 -7.14 7.15 -2.41
N ILE A 58 -6.48 8.24 -2.02
CA ILE A 58 -5.10 8.53 -2.44
C ILE A 58 -4.16 7.40 -1.97
N LEU A 59 -4.27 6.95 -0.72
CA LEU A 59 -3.48 5.83 -0.22
C LEU A 59 -3.75 4.54 -1.02
N PHE A 60 -5.01 4.27 -1.35
CA PHE A 60 -5.38 3.14 -2.21
C PHE A 60 -4.67 3.23 -3.56
N PHE A 61 -4.78 4.37 -4.25
CA PHE A 61 -4.14 4.59 -5.55
C PHE A 61 -2.60 4.51 -5.47
N LEU A 62 -1.98 5.15 -4.48
CA LEU A 62 -0.52 5.11 -4.31
C LEU A 62 -0.02 3.70 -4.03
N LEU A 63 -0.70 2.93 -3.18
CA LEU A 63 -0.33 1.55 -2.90
C LEU A 63 -0.51 0.65 -4.12
N MET A 64 -1.58 0.85 -4.89
CA MET A 64 -1.78 0.16 -6.17
C MET A 64 -0.70 0.50 -7.21
N LEU A 65 -0.26 1.76 -7.27
CA LEU A 65 0.78 2.21 -8.23
C LEU A 65 2.20 1.76 -7.83
N MET A 66 2.50 1.78 -6.53
CA MET A 66 3.81 1.37 -6.01
C MET A 66 4.02 -0.13 -6.16
N ASP A 67 2.94 -0.91 -6.20
CA ASP A 67 3.02 -2.34 -6.38
C ASP A 67 3.09 -2.71 -7.87
N THR A 68 4.30 -2.64 -8.40
CA THR A 68 4.60 -3.09 -9.77
C THR A 68 4.35 -4.59 -9.97
N GLN A 69 4.30 -5.40 -8.91
CA GLN A 69 3.95 -6.82 -9.00
C GLN A 69 2.47 -6.96 -9.33
N LEU A 70 1.58 -6.23 -8.63
CA LEU A 70 0.16 -6.20 -8.95
C LEU A 70 -0.11 -5.82 -10.41
N LEU A 71 0.58 -4.79 -10.93
CA LEU A 71 0.44 -4.40 -12.33
C LEU A 71 0.90 -5.50 -13.30
N LYS A 72 2.00 -6.20 -12.99
CA LYS A 72 2.54 -7.28 -13.82
C LYS A 72 1.67 -8.53 -13.78
N THR A 73 1.17 -8.91 -12.61
CA THR A 73 0.36 -10.13 -12.43
C THR A 73 -1.06 -9.98 -12.99
N CYS A 74 -1.68 -8.79 -12.85
CA CYS A 74 -2.99 -8.50 -13.45
C CYS A 74 -2.92 -8.09 -14.92
N GLY A 75 -1.76 -7.62 -15.40
CA GLY A 75 -1.57 -7.16 -16.77
C GLY A 75 -1.40 -8.27 -17.81
N SER A 76 -1.20 -9.53 -17.39
CA SER A 76 -1.14 -10.64 -18.34
C SER A 76 -2.52 -10.85 -18.99
N PRO A 77 -2.63 -10.80 -20.33
CA PRO A 77 -3.89 -11.00 -21.05
C PRO A 77 -4.53 -12.37 -20.79
N GLU A 78 -3.75 -13.32 -20.28
CA GLU A 78 -4.21 -14.66 -19.92
C GLU A 78 -5.09 -14.69 -18.66
N CYS A 79 -4.89 -13.76 -17.71
CA CYS A 79 -5.72 -13.66 -16.50
C CYS A 79 -7.12 -13.07 -16.76
N CYS A 80 -7.29 -12.27 -17.82
CA CYS A 80 -8.54 -11.58 -18.15
C CYS A 80 -9.34 -12.25 -19.27
N SER A 81 -8.82 -13.34 -19.87
CA SER A 81 -9.55 -14.07 -20.90
C SER A 81 -10.71 -14.86 -20.27
N ARG A 82 -11.91 -14.59 -20.78
CA ARG A 82 -13.27 -14.93 -20.29
C ARG A 82 -13.61 -16.42 -20.12
N GLN A 83 -12.64 -17.32 -19.95
CA GLN A 83 -12.97 -18.71 -19.67
C GLN A 83 -13.19 -18.92 -18.15
N PRO A 84 -14.43 -19.24 -17.71
CA PRO A 84 -14.75 -19.48 -16.29
C PRO A 84 -14.04 -20.73 -15.71
N VAL A 85 -13.28 -21.45 -16.53
CA VAL A 85 -12.55 -22.68 -16.17
C VAL A 85 -11.10 -22.38 -15.75
N CYS A 86 -10.57 -21.18 -16.02
CA CYS A 86 -9.19 -20.80 -15.70
C CYS A 86 -8.97 -20.33 -14.25
N CYS A 87 -9.98 -20.40 -13.38
CA CYS A 87 -9.79 -20.25 -11.92
C CYS A 87 -9.14 -21.50 -11.29
N GLY A 88 -8.06 -22.01 -11.90
CA GLY A 88 -7.19 -22.99 -11.29
C GLY A 88 -6.34 -22.39 -10.16
N GLN A 89 -5.31 -23.11 -9.74
CA GLN A 89 -4.40 -22.74 -8.65
C GLN A 89 -3.82 -21.30 -8.76
N TYR A 90 -3.67 -20.78 -9.97
CA TYR A 90 -3.22 -19.41 -10.25
C TYR A 90 -4.26 -18.31 -9.95
N GLY A 91 -5.56 -18.56 -10.17
CA GLY A 91 -6.62 -17.60 -9.87
C GLY A 91 -6.75 -17.32 -8.37
N GLY A 92 -6.63 -18.38 -7.56
CA GLY A 92 -6.60 -18.27 -6.10
C GLY A 92 -5.42 -17.43 -5.59
N TYR A 93 -4.25 -17.53 -6.24
CA TYR A 93 -3.08 -16.73 -5.89
C TYR A 93 -3.31 -15.24 -6.17
N CYS A 94 -3.79 -14.89 -7.37
CA CYS A 94 -4.08 -13.50 -7.73
C CYS A 94 -5.12 -12.87 -6.79
N CYS A 95 -6.22 -13.60 -6.52
CA CYS A 95 -7.21 -13.16 -5.54
C CYS A 95 -6.62 -12.98 -4.14
N ALA A 96 -5.76 -13.89 -3.67
CA ALA A 96 -5.11 -13.77 -2.37
C ALA A 96 -4.18 -12.55 -2.29
N VAL A 97 -3.42 -12.26 -3.37
CA VAL A 97 -2.56 -11.08 -3.47
C VAL A 97 -3.42 -9.81 -3.43
N VAL A 98 -4.40 -9.67 -4.32
CA VAL A 98 -5.30 -8.50 -4.34
C VAL A 98 -6.00 -8.32 -2.99
N TRP A 99 -6.51 -9.40 -2.40
CA TRP A 99 -7.15 -9.35 -1.10
C TRP A 99 -6.20 -8.90 0.01
N LYS A 100 -4.95 -9.36 0.02
CA LYS A 100 -3.91 -8.90 0.95
C LYS A 100 -3.68 -7.40 0.82
N HIS A 101 -3.63 -6.86 -0.39
CA HIS A 101 -3.48 -5.42 -0.62
C HIS A 101 -4.70 -4.64 -0.14
N VAL A 102 -5.91 -5.07 -0.53
CA VAL A 102 -7.17 -4.44 -0.11
C VAL A 102 -7.26 -4.40 1.42
N LEU A 103 -6.96 -5.51 2.11
CA LEU A 103 -6.91 -5.54 3.58
C LEU A 103 -5.89 -4.55 4.15
N GLY A 104 -4.72 -4.43 3.54
CA GLY A 104 -3.70 -3.45 3.93
C GLY A 104 -4.22 -2.02 3.81
N VAL A 105 -4.88 -1.68 2.71
CA VAL A 105 -5.46 -0.35 2.51
C VAL A 105 -6.62 -0.10 3.50
N CYS A 106 -7.51 -1.08 3.69
CA CYS A 106 -8.59 -0.97 4.65
C CYS A 106 -8.07 -0.75 6.08
N PHE A 107 -6.98 -1.42 6.46
CA PHE A 107 -6.34 -1.21 7.75
C PHE A 107 -5.80 0.21 7.90
N LEU A 108 -5.03 0.68 6.92
CA LEU A 108 -4.49 2.04 6.91
C LEU A 108 -5.58 3.12 6.89
N GLY A 109 -6.62 2.91 6.08
CA GLY A 109 -7.80 3.76 6.06
C GLY A 109 -8.51 3.78 7.41
N SER A 110 -8.60 2.64 8.09
CA SER A 110 -9.19 2.59 9.44
C SER A 110 -8.35 3.34 10.48
N VAL A 111 -7.01 3.29 10.38
CA VAL A 111 -6.12 4.11 11.22
C VAL A 111 -6.34 5.60 10.97
N TRP A 112 -6.49 6.01 9.70
CA TRP A 112 -6.86 7.39 9.35
C TRP A 112 -8.19 7.81 9.98
N MET A 113 -9.22 6.98 9.86
CA MET A 113 -10.53 7.23 10.49
C MET A 113 -10.41 7.44 12.00
N VAL A 114 -9.64 6.58 12.68
CA VAL A 114 -9.37 6.72 14.12
C VAL A 114 -8.76 8.09 14.44
N VAL A 115 -7.76 8.54 13.69
CA VAL A 115 -7.13 9.85 13.90
C VAL A 115 -8.15 10.97 13.75
N VAL A 116 -8.95 10.96 12.68
CA VAL A 116 -10.01 11.95 12.43
C VAL A 116 -11.04 11.98 13.56
N PHE A 117 -11.48 10.83 14.05
CA PHE A 117 -12.42 10.75 15.17
C PHE A 117 -11.80 11.20 16.51
N MET A 118 -10.52 10.92 16.75
CA MET A 118 -9.83 11.35 17.96
C MET A 118 -9.62 12.86 18.01
N GLU A 119 -9.39 13.50 16.86
CA GLU A 119 -9.31 14.97 16.76
C GLU A 119 -10.67 15.64 16.98
N GLY A 120 -11.77 14.99 16.58
CA GLY A 120 -13.13 15.46 16.85
C GLY A 120 -13.63 16.61 15.97
N GLY A 121 -12.74 17.43 15.41
CA GLY A 121 -13.11 18.59 14.58
C GLY A 121 -13.99 18.22 13.38
N TRP A 122 -13.68 17.12 12.70
CA TRP A 122 -14.50 16.60 11.59
C TRP A 122 -15.91 16.22 12.03
N TYR A 123 -16.03 15.49 13.14
CA TYR A 123 -17.31 15.02 13.65
C TYR A 123 -18.19 16.18 14.13
N VAL A 124 -17.57 17.12 14.85
CA VAL A 124 -18.22 18.37 15.27
C VAL A 124 -18.77 19.12 14.05
N CYS A 125 -17.92 19.40 13.05
CA CYS A 125 -18.32 20.07 11.82
C CYS A 125 -19.52 19.38 11.15
N LEU A 126 -19.46 18.04 11.00
CA LEU A 126 -20.53 17.26 10.38
C LEU A 126 -21.85 17.29 11.17
N ARG A 127 -21.79 17.28 12.51
CA ARG A 127 -22.98 17.26 13.38
C ARG A 127 -23.62 18.63 13.51
N THR A 128 -22.83 19.71 13.45
CA THR A 128 -23.31 21.10 13.47
C THR A 128 -23.81 21.60 12.12
N VAL A 129 -23.80 20.77 11.08
CA VAL A 129 -24.38 21.12 9.76
C VAL A 129 -25.90 21.40 9.84
N LYS A 130 -26.59 20.92 10.87
CA LYS A 130 -28.01 21.26 11.03
C LYS A 130 -28.13 22.77 11.24
N ILE A 131 -28.70 23.42 10.22
CA ILE A 131 -29.05 24.84 10.22
C ILE A 131 -29.91 25.12 11.46
N ASN A 132 -29.39 25.93 12.38
CA ASN A 132 -30.24 26.69 13.31
C ASN A 132 -31.09 27.66 12.49
N GLU A 133 -32.24 28.10 12.98
CA GLU A 133 -33.16 29.01 12.27
C GLU A 133 -32.49 30.26 11.67
N THR A 134 -31.31 30.64 12.17
CA THR A 134 -30.47 31.76 11.73
C THR A 134 -29.57 31.48 10.52
N GLY A 135 -29.43 30.23 10.05
CA GLY A 135 -28.57 29.91 8.89
C GLY A 135 -27.07 29.76 9.19
N GLU A 136 -26.62 30.10 10.41
CA GLU A 136 -25.21 30.04 10.80
C GLU A 136 -24.83 28.70 11.46
N GLN A 137 -23.66 28.17 11.12
CA GLN A 137 -23.13 26.93 11.69
C GLN A 137 -22.37 27.20 13.00
N ILE A 138 -22.69 26.45 14.06
CA ILE A 138 -22.12 26.63 15.40
C ILE A 138 -20.59 26.48 15.41
N ALA A 139 -20.04 25.56 14.62
CA ALA A 139 -18.60 25.28 14.56
C ALA A 139 -17.75 26.46 14.02
N CYS A 140 -18.39 27.46 13.43
CA CYS A 140 -17.74 28.56 12.72
C CYS A 140 -17.77 29.88 13.49
N LYS A 141 -18.47 29.89 14.63
CA LYS A 141 -18.64 31.08 15.44
C LYS A 141 -17.42 31.28 16.31
N GLU A 142 -16.81 32.48 16.23
CA GLU A 142 -15.64 32.84 17.04
C GLU A 142 -15.97 32.84 18.54
N PHE A 143 -17.19 33.24 18.90
CA PHE A 143 -17.69 33.31 20.27
C PHE A 143 -18.99 32.51 20.42
N PRO A 144 -18.93 31.18 20.62
CA PRO A 144 -20.12 30.39 20.88
C PRO A 144 -20.78 30.82 22.19
N THR A 145 -22.11 30.79 22.23
CA THR A 145 -22.85 30.95 23.49
C THR A 145 -22.52 29.82 24.45
N LYS A 146 -22.88 29.97 25.73
CA LYS A 146 -22.62 28.94 26.75
C LYS A 146 -23.21 27.57 26.36
N ASP A 147 -24.42 27.57 25.83
CA ASP A 147 -25.13 26.35 25.41
C ASP A 147 -24.56 25.74 24.12
N GLU A 148 -24.13 26.59 23.18
CA GLU A 148 -23.39 26.18 21.98
C GLU A 148 -22.05 25.53 22.35
N ALA A 149 -21.30 26.13 23.28
CA ALA A 149 -20.03 25.60 23.76
C ALA A 149 -20.18 24.25 24.48
N GLU A 150 -21.26 24.07 25.26
CA GLU A 150 -21.58 22.78 25.88
C GLU A 150 -21.89 21.71 24.82
N THR A 151 -22.65 22.07 23.79
CA THR A 151 -22.97 21.19 22.66
C THR A 151 -21.72 20.79 21.87
N LEU A 152 -20.80 21.72 21.62
CA LEU A 152 -19.50 21.44 20.98
C LEU A 152 -18.67 20.44 21.79
N ARG A 153 -18.54 20.66 23.11
CA ARG A 153 -17.82 19.74 24.01
C ARG A 153 -18.45 18.35 24.03
N ARG A 154 -19.78 18.28 23.98
CA ARG A 154 -20.50 17.00 23.90
C ARG A 154 -20.14 16.25 22.62
N PHE A 155 -20.21 16.90 21.45
CA PHE A 155 -19.86 16.25 20.19
C PHE A 155 -18.39 15.85 20.09
N GLU A 156 -17.49 16.66 20.64
CA GLU A 156 -16.07 16.30 20.73
C GLU A 156 -15.88 15.04 21.60
N SER A 157 -16.57 14.95 22.74
CA SER A 157 -16.53 13.77 23.60
C SER A 157 -17.11 12.53 22.91
N GLU A 158 -18.26 12.67 22.21
CA GLU A 158 -18.88 11.58 21.44
C GLU A 158 -17.92 11.08 20.34
N SER A 159 -17.26 12.00 19.63
CA SER A 159 -16.27 11.65 18.60
C SER A 159 -15.11 10.83 19.15
N ARG A 160 -14.54 11.26 20.29
CA ARG A 160 -13.43 10.53 20.94
C ARG A 160 -13.86 9.15 21.42
N VAL A 161 -15.08 9.01 21.94
CA VAL A 161 -15.65 7.70 22.31
C VAL A 161 -15.76 6.79 21.09
N ILE A 162 -16.26 7.30 19.95
CA ILE A 162 -16.30 6.54 18.70
C ILE A 162 -14.88 6.14 18.26
N GLY A 163 -13.91 7.06 18.33
CA GLY A 163 -12.50 6.77 18.04
C GLY A 163 -11.92 5.64 18.90
N LEU A 164 -12.20 5.64 20.21
CA LEU A 164 -11.78 4.58 21.13
C LEU A 164 -12.46 3.24 20.82
N LEU A 165 -13.75 3.24 20.46
CA LEU A 165 -14.46 2.04 20.03
C LEU A 165 -13.87 1.47 18.73
N LEU A 166 -13.48 2.33 17.79
CA LEU A 166 -12.78 1.91 16.56
C LEU A 166 -11.41 1.29 16.89
N ILE A 167 -10.62 1.89 17.78
CA ILE A 167 -9.33 1.33 18.24
C ILE A 167 -9.53 -0.05 18.86
N LEU A 168 -10.53 -0.20 19.73
CA LEU A 168 -10.86 -1.47 20.37
C LEU A 168 -11.26 -2.52 19.32
N GLY A 169 -12.14 -2.16 18.39
CA GLY A 169 -12.58 -3.03 17.30
C GLY A 169 -11.42 -3.48 16.40
N LEU A 170 -10.55 -2.55 15.99
CA LEU A 170 -9.37 -2.88 15.19
C LEU A 170 -8.39 -3.79 15.95
N SER A 171 -8.16 -3.51 17.23
CA SER A 171 -7.28 -4.33 18.07
C SER A 171 -7.82 -5.76 18.23
N PHE A 172 -9.14 -5.89 18.41
CA PHE A 172 -9.82 -7.18 18.46
C PHE A 172 -9.72 -7.93 17.12
N LEU A 173 -10.01 -7.27 16.00
CA LEU A 173 -9.91 -7.86 14.66
C LEU A 173 -8.49 -8.34 14.35
N LEU A 174 -7.47 -7.55 14.69
CA LEU A 174 -6.08 -7.95 14.53
C LEU A 174 -5.75 -9.16 15.40
N SER A 175 -6.17 -9.17 16.66
CA SER A 175 -5.93 -10.29 17.57
C SER A 175 -6.56 -11.58 17.04
N VAL A 176 -7.82 -11.52 16.60
CA VAL A 176 -8.51 -12.66 15.96
C VAL A 176 -7.78 -13.10 14.70
N SER A 177 -7.35 -12.17 13.85
CA SER A 177 -6.62 -12.51 12.61
C SER A 177 -5.30 -13.23 12.87
N VAL A 178 -4.57 -12.84 13.92
CA VAL A 178 -3.31 -13.47 14.34
C VAL A 178 -3.58 -14.86 14.92
N CYS A 179 -4.58 -14.98 15.79
CA CYS A 179 -5.00 -16.26 16.37
C CYS A 179 -5.49 -17.26 15.31
N LEU A 180 -6.18 -16.77 14.28
CA LEU A 180 -6.58 -17.59 13.15
C LEU A 180 -5.36 -18.02 12.36
N LYS A 181 -4.43 -17.12 11.99
CA LYS A 181 -3.24 -17.51 11.22
C LYS A 181 -2.33 -18.50 11.95
N SER A 182 -2.16 -18.35 13.27
CA SER A 182 -1.28 -19.21 14.06
C SER A 182 -1.77 -20.65 14.18
N ARG A 183 -3.08 -20.91 14.00
CA ARG A 183 -3.63 -22.26 14.06
C ARG A 183 -3.34 -23.10 12.80
N TRP A 184 -3.03 -22.48 11.67
CA TRP A 184 -3.01 -23.17 10.37
C TRP A 184 -1.61 -23.36 9.76
N LYS A 185 -0.59 -22.67 10.28
CA LYS A 185 0.81 -22.91 9.89
C LYS A 185 1.69 -23.10 11.13
N PRO A 186 2.53 -24.15 11.18
CA PRO A 186 3.52 -24.29 12.25
C PRO A 186 4.45 -23.06 12.24
N TYR A 187 4.54 -22.37 13.37
CA TYR A 187 5.24 -21.08 13.53
C TYR A 187 6.65 -21.07 12.91
N TYR A 188 7.45 -22.10 13.21
CA TYR A 188 8.83 -22.21 12.70
C TYR A 188 8.91 -22.36 11.18
N LYS A 189 7.94 -23.05 10.56
CA LYS A 189 7.90 -23.16 9.10
C LYS A 189 7.67 -21.80 8.45
N SER A 190 6.72 -21.01 8.98
CA SER A 190 6.44 -19.67 8.47
C SER A 190 7.62 -18.71 8.65
N LEU A 191 8.32 -18.79 9.79
CA LEU A 191 9.48 -17.96 10.06
C LEU A 191 10.64 -18.31 9.12
N TYR A 192 10.90 -19.61 8.92
CA TYR A 192 11.90 -20.10 7.98
C TYR A 192 11.57 -19.70 6.53
N GLU A 193 10.33 -19.89 6.06
CA GLU A 193 9.87 -19.45 4.73
C GLU A 193 10.15 -17.97 4.51
N THR A 194 9.81 -17.11 5.49
CA THR A 194 10.02 -15.66 5.37
C THR A 194 11.50 -15.28 5.32
N GLN A 195 12.34 -15.93 6.13
CA GLN A 195 13.77 -15.66 6.14
C GLN A 195 14.45 -16.19 4.86
N LEU A 196 14.05 -17.36 4.39
CA LEU A 196 14.52 -17.93 3.14
C LEU A 196 14.14 -17.06 1.94
N GLU A 197 12.90 -16.56 1.88
CA GLU A 197 12.46 -15.61 0.85
C GLU A 197 13.34 -14.35 0.85
N TRP A 198 13.63 -13.80 2.03
CA TRP A 198 14.46 -12.60 2.16
C TRP A 198 15.91 -12.81 1.71
N GLU A 199 16.57 -13.86 2.21
CA GLU A 199 17.94 -14.21 1.82
C GLU A 199 18.03 -14.54 0.32
N THR A 200 17.03 -15.26 -0.22
CA THR A 200 16.99 -15.60 -1.65
C THR A 200 16.81 -14.36 -2.52
N ALA A 201 15.97 -13.41 -2.10
CA ALA A 201 15.77 -12.16 -2.84
C ALA A 201 17.03 -11.30 -2.85
N ALA A 202 17.70 -11.14 -1.70
CA ALA A 202 18.94 -10.38 -1.59
C ALA A 202 20.07 -11.00 -2.43
N LEU A 203 20.26 -12.32 -2.31
CA LEU A 203 21.27 -13.04 -3.08
C LEU A 203 21.00 -12.98 -4.60
N LEU A 204 19.72 -13.08 -5.00
CA LEU A 204 19.33 -12.95 -6.39
C LEU A 204 19.62 -11.55 -6.93
N GLU A 205 19.29 -10.49 -6.18
CA GLU A 205 19.59 -9.10 -6.55
C GLU A 205 21.09 -8.88 -6.76
N ASP A 206 21.92 -9.35 -5.82
CA ASP A 206 23.39 -9.26 -5.93
C ASP A 206 23.91 -9.99 -7.17
N LYS A 207 23.43 -11.22 -7.42
CA LYS A 207 23.86 -12.01 -8.59
C LYS A 207 23.39 -11.42 -9.91
N LEU A 208 22.20 -10.84 -9.95
CA LEU A 208 21.68 -10.13 -11.12
C LEU A 208 22.49 -8.87 -11.40
N HIS A 209 22.85 -8.13 -10.36
CA HIS A 209 23.68 -6.95 -10.47
C HIS A 209 25.08 -7.29 -11.00
N GLU A 210 25.73 -8.32 -10.43
CA GLU A 210 27.04 -8.83 -10.88
C GLU A 210 27.01 -9.20 -12.37
N LYS A 211 26.02 -10.00 -12.79
CA LYS A 211 25.82 -10.40 -14.20
C LYS A 211 25.58 -9.20 -15.12
N ALA A 212 24.80 -8.21 -14.68
CA ALA A 212 24.53 -7.01 -15.47
C ALA A 212 25.81 -6.17 -15.67
N VAL A 213 26.65 -6.05 -14.64
CA VAL A 213 27.93 -5.36 -14.71
C VAL A 213 28.91 -6.10 -15.64
N GLU A 214 29.01 -7.43 -15.54
CA GLU A 214 29.83 -8.23 -16.46
C GLU A 214 29.41 -8.05 -17.92
N ARG A 215 28.10 -8.11 -18.21
CA ARG A 215 27.59 -7.87 -19.57
C ARG A 215 27.91 -6.46 -20.05
N ALA A 216 27.72 -5.45 -19.20
CA ALA A 216 28.03 -4.06 -19.55
C ALA A 216 29.53 -3.89 -19.89
N LYS A 217 30.43 -4.49 -19.11
CA LYS A 217 31.88 -4.49 -19.38
C LYS A 217 32.20 -5.14 -20.73
N HIS A 218 31.65 -6.33 -20.98
CA HIS A 218 31.87 -7.04 -22.23
C HIS A 218 31.39 -6.25 -23.45
N VAL A 219 30.23 -5.58 -23.36
CA VAL A 219 29.71 -4.71 -24.42
C VAL A 219 30.65 -3.54 -24.67
N ILE A 220 31.15 -2.88 -23.63
CA ILE A 220 32.07 -1.73 -23.74
C ILE A 220 33.40 -2.16 -24.35
N GLU A 221 34.01 -3.26 -23.88
CA GLU A 221 35.28 -3.77 -24.40
C GLU A 221 35.17 -4.16 -25.88
N HIS A 222 34.08 -4.82 -26.28
CA HIS A 222 33.82 -5.16 -27.67
C HIS A 222 33.63 -3.91 -28.54
N SER A 223 32.89 -2.90 -28.06
CA SER A 223 32.75 -1.62 -28.77
C SER A 223 34.09 -0.91 -28.96
N LEU A 224 34.93 -0.85 -27.93
CA LEU A 224 36.27 -0.23 -28.00
C LEU A 224 37.22 -0.95 -28.98
N GLN A 225 37.19 -2.29 -29.00
CA GLN A 225 37.96 -3.08 -29.97
C GLN A 225 37.44 -2.89 -31.40
N SER A 226 36.12 -2.80 -31.59
CA SER A 226 35.54 -2.56 -32.90
C SER A 226 35.89 -1.18 -33.45
N GLU A 227 35.86 -0.12 -32.63
CA GLU A 227 36.28 1.24 -33.03
C GLU A 227 37.78 1.30 -33.36
N SER A 228 38.62 0.62 -32.58
CA SER A 228 40.06 0.53 -32.86
C SER A 228 40.36 -0.16 -34.19
N THR A 229 39.47 -1.03 -34.66
CA THR A 229 39.58 -1.75 -35.95
C THR A 229 38.92 -0.97 -37.10
N LEU A 230 37.96 -0.07 -36.81
CA LEU A 230 37.19 0.69 -37.79
C LEU A 230 37.95 1.90 -38.39
N CYS A 231 39.16 2.21 -37.93
CA CYS A 231 40.03 3.19 -38.56
C CYS A 231 40.53 2.77 -39.97
N VAL A 232 40.09 1.64 -40.53
CA VAL A 232 40.53 1.15 -41.84
C VAL A 232 39.44 1.06 -42.91
N ASN A 233 38.14 1.00 -42.60
CA ASN A 233 37.09 1.02 -43.65
C ASN A 233 35.75 1.55 -43.11
N THR A 234 35.30 2.65 -43.68
CA THR A 234 34.04 3.36 -43.39
C THR A 234 32.84 2.64 -44.01
N ASP A 235 31.67 2.82 -43.38
CA ASP A 235 30.30 2.34 -43.74
C ASP A 235 29.86 0.97 -43.19
N GLY A 236 29.40 0.96 -41.93
CA GLY A 236 28.63 -0.18 -41.39
C GLY A 236 27.96 0.13 -40.05
N ALA A 237 26.63 0.25 -40.06
CA ALA A 237 25.80 0.50 -38.87
C ALA A 237 25.93 -0.65 -37.83
N ALA A 238 26.24 -0.30 -36.58
CA ALA A 238 26.32 -1.24 -35.48
C ALA A 238 24.95 -1.88 -35.19
N ARG A 239 24.85 -3.20 -35.42
CA ARG A 239 23.63 -3.99 -35.18
C ARG A 239 23.68 -4.55 -33.75
N TYR A 240 22.77 -4.11 -32.89
CA TYR A 240 22.60 -4.71 -31.56
C TYR A 240 22.27 -6.20 -31.69
N GLN A 241 23.06 -7.06 -31.06
CA GLN A 241 22.83 -8.50 -31.04
C GLN A 241 21.70 -8.80 -30.04
N ARG A 242 20.55 -9.25 -30.56
CA ARG A 242 19.36 -9.60 -29.75
C ARG A 242 19.69 -10.81 -28.86
N LEU A 243 19.24 -10.81 -27.61
CA LEU A 243 19.34 -11.98 -26.72
C LEU A 243 18.79 -13.22 -27.43
N GLY A 244 19.47 -14.36 -27.27
CA GLY A 244 19.01 -15.63 -27.84
C GLY A 244 17.79 -16.16 -27.09
N ASN A 245 16.85 -16.78 -27.81
CA ASN A 245 15.57 -17.28 -27.28
C ASN A 245 15.72 -18.16 -26.01
N ALA A 246 16.83 -18.89 -25.87
CA ALA A 246 17.08 -19.75 -24.70
C ALA A 246 17.26 -18.96 -23.39
N GLU A 247 17.76 -17.72 -23.43
CA GLU A 247 17.88 -16.89 -22.23
C GLU A 247 16.51 -16.35 -21.78
N GLU A 248 15.64 -16.05 -22.74
CA GLU A 248 14.29 -15.51 -22.50
C GLU A 248 13.39 -16.55 -21.78
N ASP A 249 13.48 -17.81 -22.17
CA ASP A 249 12.78 -18.93 -21.53
C ASP A 249 13.19 -19.14 -20.06
N VAL A 250 14.48 -18.91 -19.74
CA VAL A 250 14.98 -19.02 -18.37
C VAL A 250 14.39 -17.92 -17.48
N TRP A 251 14.30 -16.68 -17.97
CA TRP A 251 13.67 -15.59 -17.23
C TRP A 251 12.19 -15.83 -16.98
N HIS A 252 11.46 -16.36 -17.97
CA HIS A 252 10.06 -16.75 -17.79
C HIS A 252 9.90 -17.82 -16.71
N LYS A 253 10.78 -18.82 -16.68
CA LYS A 253 10.72 -19.92 -15.71
C LYS A 253 11.08 -19.48 -14.29
N ILE A 254 12.04 -18.57 -14.12
CA ILE A 254 12.45 -18.03 -12.81
C ILE A 254 11.40 -17.03 -12.28
N SER A 255 10.70 -16.33 -13.17
CA SER A 255 9.67 -15.35 -12.79
C SER A 255 8.32 -15.98 -12.44
N ASP A 256 8.14 -17.29 -12.62
CA ASP A 256 6.91 -17.98 -12.25
C ASP A 256 6.78 -18.00 -10.71
N PRO A 257 5.71 -17.45 -10.11
CA PRO A 257 5.51 -17.49 -8.65
C PRO A 257 5.45 -18.92 -8.09
N ALA A 258 5.16 -19.94 -8.91
CA ALA A 258 5.21 -21.34 -8.52
C ALA A 258 6.63 -21.90 -8.41
N PHE A 259 7.66 -21.18 -8.87
CA PHE A 259 9.06 -21.61 -8.81
C PHE A 259 9.52 -21.86 -7.37
N HIS A 260 9.09 -21.02 -6.42
CA HIS A 260 9.42 -21.15 -5.00
C HIS A 260 8.61 -22.23 -4.26
N LEU A 261 7.56 -22.78 -4.89
CA LEU A 261 6.68 -23.80 -4.29
C LEU A 261 7.09 -25.23 -4.63
N LYS A 262 8.08 -25.42 -5.51
CA LYS A 262 8.62 -26.74 -5.83
C LYS A 262 9.71 -27.08 -4.82
N ASP A 263 9.38 -27.93 -3.85
CA ASP A 263 10.36 -28.48 -2.91
C ASP A 263 11.52 -29.12 -3.70
N PRO A 264 12.79 -28.81 -3.36
CA PRO A 264 13.91 -29.61 -3.83
C PRO A 264 13.79 -30.99 -3.19
N LEU A 265 13.43 -31.98 -4.02
CA LEU A 265 13.40 -33.41 -3.70
C LEU A 265 14.76 -33.92 -3.21
#